data_AF-A0A1Q2YLC6-F1
#
_entry.id   AF-A0A1Q2YLC6-F1
#
_cell.length_a   1.000
_cell.length_b   1.000
_cell.length_c   1.000
_cell.angle_alpha   90.00
_cell.angle_beta   90.00
_cell.angle_gamma   90.00
#
_symmetry.space_group_name_H-M   'P 1'
#
loop_
_entity.id
_entity.type
_entity.pdbx_description
1 polymer ?
#
loop_
_entity_poly.entity_id
_entity_poly.type
_entity_poly.pdbx_seq_one_letter_code
_entity_poly.pdbx_strand_id
1 'polypeptide(L)'
;MIMMDSVRACNARAYKSVVNRQLKQKPEYKVGDVRPNRLWVPKEVSKYPEYPYGEARIFKRADRGLYGGQVITFGNKISEMRNHNRRTWLPNVVVKTLWSAALNRMIKMRLTARVLRTITKEGGLDNYVTKDKAARVKELGIFGWHLRYDVLRAREAAARPPAYEVVKKDDGSEVKVFYRGEYLGAPIQLTVGKRKLLEKLYPAVKLNTVGELKFGQFNVPRATKSVEEILNECEALKVDLSGCTV
;
A
#
# COMPACT_ATOMS: atom_id res chain seq x y z
N MET A 1 -30.32 3.97 -46.93
CA MET A 1 -30.20 2.78 -46.06
C MET A 1 -29.06 3.04 -45.07
N ILE A 2 -29.37 3.72 -43.96
CA ILE A 2 -28.39 4.07 -42.92
C ILE A 2 -28.33 2.89 -41.96
N MET A 3 -27.25 2.11 -42.04
CA MET A 3 -26.97 1.09 -41.04
C MET A 3 -26.68 1.79 -39.71
N MET A 4 -27.68 1.82 -38.83
CA MET A 4 -27.45 2.04 -37.41
C MET A 4 -26.67 0.84 -36.90
N ASP A 5 -25.36 1.00 -36.75
CA ASP A 5 -24.53 0.07 -36.00
C ASP A 5 -25.08 -0.07 -34.58
N SER A 6 -25.78 -1.17 -34.35
CA SER A 6 -26.31 -1.54 -33.04
C SER A 6 -25.18 -2.06 -32.15
N VAL A 7 -24.21 -1.20 -31.82
CA VAL A 7 -23.24 -1.50 -30.77
C VAL A 7 -23.91 -1.22 -29.42
N ARG A 8 -24.81 -2.12 -28.99
CA ARG A 8 -25.11 -2.30 -27.56
C ARG A 8 -23.87 -2.91 -26.88
N ALA A 9 -22.76 -2.19 -26.87
CA ALA A 9 -21.67 -2.47 -25.96
C ALA A 9 -22.24 -2.30 -24.56
N CYS A 10 -22.43 -3.43 -23.87
CA CYS A 10 -22.93 -3.49 -22.50
C CYS A 10 -22.23 -2.41 -21.66
N ASN A 11 -23.00 -1.46 -21.08
CA ASN A 11 -22.49 -0.36 -20.25
C ASN A 11 -21.49 -0.81 -19.16
N ALA A 12 -21.54 -2.09 -18.76
CA ALA A 12 -20.60 -2.72 -17.83
C ALA A 12 -19.15 -2.84 -18.37
N ARG A 13 -18.93 -2.90 -19.68
CA ARG A 13 -17.59 -2.97 -20.28
C ARG A 13 -16.97 -1.58 -20.49
N ALA A 14 -17.80 -0.53 -20.48
CA ALA A 14 -17.37 0.86 -20.57
C ALA A 14 -17.00 1.47 -19.20
N TYR A 15 -17.30 0.79 -18.08
CA TYR A 15 -17.01 1.25 -16.72
C TYR A 15 -17.53 2.66 -16.39
N LYS A 16 -18.65 3.07 -17.00
CA LYS A 16 -19.19 4.44 -16.89
C LYS A 16 -19.41 4.88 -15.43
N SER A 17 -19.87 3.97 -14.57
CA SER A 17 -20.10 4.23 -13.13
C SER A 17 -18.81 4.41 -12.32
N VAL A 18 -17.66 4.04 -12.87
CA VAL A 18 -16.33 4.19 -12.25
C VAL A 18 -15.63 5.42 -12.81
N VAL A 19 -15.59 5.54 -14.14
CA VAL A 19 -14.87 6.61 -14.83
C VAL A 19 -15.52 7.98 -14.61
N ASN A 20 -16.85 8.04 -14.51
CA ASN A 20 -17.56 9.31 -14.32
C ASN A 20 -17.52 9.82 -12.86
N ARG A 21 -16.77 9.17 -11.97
CA ARG A 21 -16.64 9.63 -10.58
C ARG A 21 -15.72 10.84 -10.55
N GLN A 22 -16.24 11.97 -10.10
CA GLN A 22 -15.45 13.17 -9.87
C GLN A 22 -14.91 13.16 -8.44
N LEU A 23 -13.60 13.22 -8.30
CA LEU A 23 -12.91 13.38 -7.02
C LEU A 23 -12.51 14.83 -6.83
N LYS A 24 -12.55 15.29 -5.58
CA LYS A 24 -12.00 16.59 -5.23
C LYS A 24 -10.48 16.51 -5.36
N GLN A 25 -9.90 17.35 -6.21
CA GLN A 25 -8.45 17.46 -6.32
C GLN A 25 -7.89 17.97 -4.99
N LYS A 26 -6.87 17.27 -4.47
CA LYS A 26 -6.18 17.69 -3.25
C LYS A 26 -5.10 18.68 -3.64
N PRO A 27 -5.02 19.86 -2.99
CA PRO A 27 -3.88 20.75 -3.17
C PRO A 27 -2.61 20.05 -2.70
N GLU A 28 -1.53 20.25 -3.43
CA GLU A 28 -0.20 19.79 -3.03
C GLU A 28 0.32 20.70 -1.93
N TYR A 29 0.81 20.11 -0.83
CA TYR A 29 1.38 20.84 0.30
C TYR A 29 2.88 20.57 0.38
N LYS A 30 3.68 21.63 0.39
CA LYS A 30 5.13 21.53 0.54
C LYS A 30 5.54 21.81 1.99
N VAL A 31 6.69 21.29 2.38
CA VAL A 31 7.26 21.57 3.71
C VAL A 31 7.62 23.06 3.77
N GLY A 32 7.08 23.76 4.77
CA GLY A 32 7.27 25.21 4.95
C GLY A 32 6.07 26.06 4.52
N ASP A 33 5.10 25.50 3.79
CA ASP A 33 3.87 26.22 3.45
C ASP A 33 3.08 26.56 4.72
N VAL A 34 2.43 27.74 4.72
CA VAL A 34 1.54 28.11 5.82
C VAL A 34 0.35 27.17 5.85
N ARG A 35 0.06 26.60 7.02
CA ARG A 35 -1.12 25.74 7.21
C ARG A 35 -2.38 26.55 6.89
N PRO A 36 -3.22 26.10 5.93
CA PRO A 36 -4.42 26.85 5.59
C PRO A 36 -5.42 26.87 6.74
N ASN A 37 -6.14 27.98 6.85
CA ASN A 37 -7.13 28.18 7.90
C ASN A 37 -8.22 27.09 7.85
N ARG A 38 -8.63 26.58 9.01
CA ARG A 38 -9.63 25.51 9.19
C ARG A 38 -9.29 24.19 8.46
N LEU A 39 -8.02 23.94 8.15
CA LEU A 39 -7.62 22.64 7.64
C LEU A 39 -7.73 21.57 8.73
N TRP A 40 -8.72 20.68 8.56
CA TRP A 40 -8.79 19.46 9.35
C TRP A 40 -7.77 18.44 8.82
N VAL A 41 -6.84 18.06 9.68
CA VAL A 41 -5.83 17.03 9.39
C VAL A 41 -6.24 15.76 10.15
N PRO A 42 -6.41 14.62 9.44
CA PRO A 42 -6.65 13.34 10.10
C PRO A 42 -5.54 13.04 11.12
N LYS A 43 -5.91 12.44 12.26
CA LYS A 43 -4.93 12.03 13.28
C LYS A 43 -4.02 10.91 12.79
N GLU A 44 -4.56 10.02 11.96
CA GLU A 44 -3.85 8.86 11.41
C GLU A 44 -3.62 9.03 9.92
N VAL A 45 -2.44 8.64 9.46
CA VAL A 45 -2.11 8.60 8.04
C VAL A 45 -2.75 7.36 7.42
N SER A 46 -3.34 7.52 6.23
CA SER A 46 -3.88 6.37 5.48
C SER A 46 -2.76 5.38 5.14
N LYS A 47 -2.94 4.12 5.54
CA LYS A 47 -2.03 3.02 5.16
C LYS A 47 -1.96 2.82 3.63
N TYR A 48 -3.07 3.03 2.94
CA TYR A 48 -3.22 2.72 1.52
C TYR A 48 -3.11 3.97 0.64
N PRO A 49 -2.57 3.83 -0.58
CA PRO A 49 -2.58 4.91 -1.55
C PRO A 49 -4.00 5.21 -2.02
N GLU A 50 -4.26 6.46 -2.41
CA GLU A 50 -5.56 6.86 -2.92
C GLU A 50 -5.90 6.13 -4.21
N TYR A 51 -7.12 5.58 -4.27
CA TYR A 51 -7.61 4.91 -5.46
C TYR A 51 -8.00 5.97 -6.52
N PRO A 52 -7.51 5.90 -7.78
CA PRO A 52 -7.71 6.96 -8.77
C PRO A 52 -9.17 7.31 -9.08
N TYR A 53 -10.09 6.34 -8.92
CA TYR A 53 -11.52 6.54 -9.17
C TYR A 53 -12.36 6.70 -7.89
N GLY A 54 -11.72 6.63 -6.71
CA GLY A 54 -12.35 6.72 -5.40
C GLY A 54 -13.51 5.75 -5.16
N GLU A 55 -14.34 6.06 -4.17
CA GLU A 55 -15.39 5.15 -3.69
C GLU A 55 -16.60 5.07 -4.62
N ALA A 56 -17.30 3.93 -4.62
CA ALA A 56 -18.51 3.73 -5.38
C ALA A 56 -19.71 4.46 -4.75
N ARG A 57 -20.28 5.42 -5.48
CA ARG A 57 -21.45 6.19 -5.01
C ARG A 57 -22.78 5.42 -5.12
N ILE A 58 -22.97 4.66 -6.19
CA ILE A 58 -24.25 4.01 -6.52
C ILE A 58 -24.38 2.66 -5.80
N PHE A 59 -23.42 1.76 -6.00
CA PHE A 59 -23.44 0.41 -5.43
C PHE A 59 -22.29 0.24 -4.44
N LYS A 60 -22.40 0.89 -3.26
CA LYS A 60 -21.40 0.87 -2.17
C LYS A 60 -21.00 -0.54 -1.72
N ARG A 61 -21.89 -1.53 -1.92
CA ARG A 61 -21.59 -2.94 -1.65
C ARG A 61 -20.40 -3.45 -2.48
N ALA A 62 -20.20 -2.91 -3.68
CA ALA A 62 -19.12 -3.30 -4.57
C ALA A 62 -17.72 -3.06 -3.97
N ASP A 63 -17.56 -2.01 -3.17
CA ASP A 63 -16.26 -1.66 -2.59
C ASP A 63 -15.80 -2.61 -1.48
N ARG A 64 -16.69 -3.48 -0.98
CA ARG A 64 -16.38 -4.46 0.07
C ARG A 64 -15.86 -5.80 -0.48
N GLY A 65 -15.64 -5.92 -1.79
CA GLY A 65 -15.22 -7.16 -2.44
C GLY A 65 -14.75 -6.93 -3.87
N LEU A 66 -14.65 -7.99 -4.67
CA LEU A 66 -14.27 -7.90 -6.07
C LEU A 66 -15.48 -8.14 -6.97
N TYR A 67 -15.99 -7.05 -7.55
CA TYR A 67 -17.20 -7.08 -8.37
C TYR A 67 -16.94 -7.03 -9.87
N GLY A 68 -15.70 -6.72 -10.30
CA GLY A 68 -15.33 -6.76 -11.72
C GLY A 68 -16.03 -5.67 -12.53
N GLY A 69 -16.20 -4.48 -11.93
CA GLY A 69 -16.96 -3.36 -12.51
C GLY A 69 -18.46 -3.59 -12.64
N GLN A 70 -19.00 -4.73 -12.19
CA GLN A 70 -20.44 -5.00 -12.22
C GLN A 70 -21.17 -4.19 -11.15
N VAL A 71 -22.23 -3.52 -11.57
CA VAL A 71 -23.12 -2.74 -10.71
C VAL A 71 -24.54 -3.25 -10.82
N ILE A 72 -25.38 -2.88 -9.85
CA ILE A 72 -26.82 -3.08 -9.95
C ILE A 72 -27.36 -2.38 -11.19
N THR A 73 -28.21 -3.07 -11.95
CA THR A 73 -28.93 -2.48 -13.08
C THR A 73 -30.39 -2.29 -12.72
N PHE A 74 -30.98 -1.18 -13.17
CA PHE A 74 -32.38 -0.85 -12.98
C PHE A 74 -33.10 -0.85 -14.32
N GLY A 75 -34.36 -1.27 -14.35
CA GLY A 75 -35.19 -1.24 -15.55
C GLY A 75 -36.58 -1.74 -15.27
N ASN A 76 -37.28 -2.22 -16.30
CA ASN A 76 -38.69 -2.58 -16.21
C ASN A 76 -38.91 -4.05 -16.57
N LYS A 77 -39.81 -4.73 -15.85
CA LYS A 77 -40.55 -5.89 -16.34
C LYS A 77 -41.65 -5.34 -17.25
N ILE A 78 -41.74 -5.84 -18.47
CA ILE A 78 -42.71 -5.41 -19.47
C ILE A 78 -43.69 -6.56 -19.66
N SER A 79 -45.00 -6.32 -19.48
CA SER A 79 -46.02 -7.32 -19.80
C SER A 79 -46.24 -7.41 -21.32
N GLU A 80 -46.99 -8.42 -21.76
CA GLU A 80 -47.41 -8.55 -23.16
C GLU A 80 -48.18 -7.31 -23.64
N MET A 81 -49.03 -6.75 -22.77
CA MET A 81 -49.72 -5.47 -22.97
C MET A 81 -48.84 -4.22 -22.76
N ARG A 82 -47.51 -4.38 -22.67
CA ARG A 82 -46.52 -3.32 -22.46
C ARG A 82 -46.67 -2.52 -21.15
N ASN A 83 -47.28 -3.10 -20.11
CA ASN A 83 -47.28 -2.48 -18.79
C ASN A 83 -45.87 -2.54 -18.19
N HIS A 84 -45.35 -1.40 -17.72
CA HIS A 84 -43.99 -1.26 -17.24
C HIS A 84 -43.91 -1.27 -15.72
N ASN A 85 -43.38 -2.35 -15.13
CA ASN A 85 -43.18 -2.46 -13.69
C ASN A 85 -41.68 -2.38 -13.36
N ARG A 86 -41.26 -1.54 -12.40
CA ARG A 86 -39.85 -1.39 -12.03
C ARG A 86 -39.28 -2.72 -11.50
N ARG A 87 -38.07 -3.08 -11.94
CA ARG A 87 -37.30 -4.21 -11.40
C ARG A 87 -35.80 -3.90 -11.34
N THR A 88 -35.10 -4.69 -10.57
CA THR A 88 -33.65 -4.60 -10.37
C THR A 88 -32.96 -5.90 -10.76
N TRP A 89 -31.74 -5.79 -11.29
CA TRP A 89 -30.87 -6.93 -11.56
C TRP A 89 -29.59 -6.80 -10.75
N LEU A 90 -29.40 -7.74 -9.84
CA LEU A 90 -28.20 -7.87 -9.04
C LEU A 90 -27.18 -8.77 -9.76
N PRO A 91 -25.88 -8.49 -9.64
CA PRO A 91 -24.87 -9.44 -10.08
C PRO A 91 -24.90 -10.70 -9.19
N ASN A 92 -24.53 -11.85 -9.76
CA ASN A 92 -24.40 -13.10 -9.00
C ASN A 92 -23.15 -13.02 -8.10
N VAL A 93 -23.34 -12.70 -6.82
CA VAL A 93 -22.29 -12.55 -5.82
C VAL A 93 -22.23 -13.78 -4.94
N VAL A 94 -21.02 -14.31 -4.77
CA VAL A 94 -20.70 -15.44 -3.90
C VAL A 94 -19.65 -15.03 -2.88
N VAL A 95 -19.68 -15.64 -1.69
CA VAL A 95 -18.60 -15.49 -0.70
C VAL A 95 -17.67 -16.69 -0.87
N LYS A 96 -16.40 -16.44 -1.17
CA LYS A 96 -15.39 -17.49 -1.32
C LYS A 96 -14.10 -17.07 -0.62
N THR A 97 -13.36 -18.09 -0.21
CA THR A 97 -12.03 -17.95 0.37
C THR A 97 -11.02 -18.40 -0.68
N LEU A 98 -10.06 -17.54 -1.01
CA LEU A 98 -9.04 -17.81 -2.02
C LEU A 98 -7.65 -17.66 -1.39
N TRP A 99 -6.71 -18.49 -1.85
CA TRP A 99 -5.32 -18.41 -1.43
C TRP A 99 -4.61 -17.23 -2.12
N SER A 100 -3.83 -16.48 -1.34
CA SER A 100 -2.86 -15.50 -1.84
C SER A 100 -1.46 -16.03 -1.54
N ALA A 101 -0.67 -16.27 -2.60
CA ALA A 101 0.68 -16.79 -2.48
C ALA A 101 1.62 -15.72 -1.93
N ALA A 102 1.48 -14.47 -2.38
CA ALA A 102 2.30 -13.35 -1.91
C ALA A 102 2.08 -13.04 -0.42
N LEU A 103 0.84 -13.18 0.07
CA LEU A 103 0.50 -12.91 1.47
C LEU A 103 0.56 -14.16 2.36
N ASN A 104 0.82 -15.33 1.77
CA ASN A 104 0.85 -16.64 2.44
C ASN A 104 -0.37 -16.89 3.35
N ARG A 105 -1.57 -16.52 2.89
CA ARG A 105 -2.81 -16.69 3.66
C ARG A 105 -4.06 -16.84 2.78
N MET A 106 -5.08 -17.43 3.38
CA MET A 106 -6.43 -17.51 2.81
C MET A 106 -7.21 -16.21 3.05
N ILE A 107 -7.85 -15.67 2.01
CA ILE A 107 -8.62 -14.41 2.08
C ILE A 107 -10.07 -14.68 1.72
N LYS A 108 -10.97 -14.45 2.69
CA LYS A 108 -12.43 -14.55 2.51
C LYS A 108 -12.98 -13.22 1.99
N MET A 109 -13.65 -13.24 0.84
CA MET A 109 -14.20 -12.03 0.23
C MET A 109 -15.48 -12.32 -0.57
N ARG A 110 -16.22 -11.25 -0.88
CA ARG A 110 -17.35 -11.27 -1.82
C ARG A 110 -16.83 -11.12 -3.24
N LEU A 111 -17.21 -12.03 -4.12
CA LEU A 111 -16.80 -12.07 -5.52
C LEU A 111 -18.03 -12.21 -6.40
N THR A 112 -18.02 -11.62 -7.58
CA THR A 112 -19.01 -12.02 -8.60
C THR A 112 -18.56 -13.31 -9.27
N ALA A 113 -19.50 -14.14 -9.72
CA ALA A 113 -19.18 -15.38 -10.44
C ALA A 113 -18.34 -15.14 -11.70
N ARG A 114 -18.46 -13.97 -12.33
CA ARG A 114 -17.59 -13.54 -13.43
C ARG A 114 -16.14 -13.34 -12.97
N VAL A 115 -15.94 -12.64 -11.84
CA VAL A 115 -14.60 -12.41 -11.29
C VAL A 115 -13.95 -13.73 -10.86
N LEU A 116 -14.72 -14.64 -10.26
CA LEU A 116 -14.22 -15.96 -9.89
C LEU A 116 -13.66 -16.71 -11.11
N ARG A 117 -14.38 -16.70 -12.24
CA ARG A 117 -13.91 -17.28 -13.51
C ARG A 117 -12.68 -16.58 -14.09
N THR A 118 -12.55 -15.27 -13.91
CA THR A 118 -11.33 -14.57 -14.38
C THR A 118 -10.13 -14.87 -13.50
N ILE A 119 -10.33 -15.04 -12.19
CA ILE A 119 -9.27 -15.43 -11.25
C ILE A 119 -8.74 -16.82 -11.59
N THR A 120 -9.63 -17.78 -11.86
CA THR A 120 -9.20 -19.14 -12.28
C THR A 120 -8.48 -19.11 -13.62
N LYS A 121 -8.98 -18.33 -14.59
CA LYS A 121 -8.32 -18.16 -15.90
C LYS A 121 -6.93 -17.53 -15.80
N GLU A 122 -6.71 -16.61 -14.86
CA GLU A 122 -5.42 -15.93 -14.66
C GLU A 122 -4.49 -16.69 -13.71
N GLY A 123 -4.91 -17.85 -13.20
CA GLY A 123 -4.08 -18.73 -12.38
C GLY A 123 -3.86 -18.24 -10.95
N GLY A 124 -4.78 -17.47 -10.38
CA GLY A 124 -4.71 -17.08 -8.97
C GLY A 124 -5.20 -15.66 -8.67
N LEU A 125 -5.47 -15.41 -7.39
CA LEU A 125 -5.97 -14.11 -6.91
C LEU A 125 -4.93 -13.00 -7.12
N ASP A 126 -3.67 -13.27 -6.81
CA ASP A 126 -2.60 -12.27 -6.87
C ASP A 126 -2.36 -11.80 -8.31
N ASN A 127 -2.39 -12.72 -9.28
CA ASN A 127 -2.27 -12.40 -10.70
C ASN A 127 -3.44 -11.54 -11.19
N TYR A 128 -4.65 -11.83 -10.69
CA TYR A 128 -5.81 -10.99 -10.98
C TYR A 128 -5.64 -9.57 -10.45
N VAL A 129 -5.22 -9.42 -9.21
CA VAL A 129 -5.17 -8.10 -8.60
C VAL A 129 -4.00 -7.26 -9.14
N THR A 130 -2.87 -7.89 -9.47
CA THR A 130 -1.63 -7.22 -9.94
C THR A 130 -1.57 -6.96 -11.43
N LYS A 131 -2.57 -7.40 -12.21
CA LYS A 131 -2.61 -7.17 -13.66
C LYS A 131 -2.60 -5.68 -14.00
N ASP A 132 -1.68 -5.30 -14.88
CA ASP A 132 -1.37 -3.89 -15.12
C ASP A 132 -2.36 -3.14 -16.02
N LYS A 133 -3.24 -3.85 -16.72
CA LYS A 133 -4.20 -3.24 -17.64
C LYS A 133 -5.07 -2.19 -16.93
N ALA A 134 -5.23 -1.01 -17.52
CA ALA A 134 -6.08 0.06 -16.98
C ALA A 134 -7.54 -0.38 -16.70
N ALA A 135 -8.08 -1.30 -17.51
CA ALA A 135 -9.39 -1.90 -17.27
C ALA A 135 -9.45 -2.66 -15.94
N ARG A 136 -8.38 -3.37 -15.56
CA ARG A 136 -8.32 -4.07 -14.27
C ARG A 136 -8.38 -3.10 -13.12
N VAL A 137 -7.64 -1.99 -13.18
CA VAL A 137 -7.67 -0.96 -12.13
C VAL A 137 -9.10 -0.48 -11.89
N LYS A 138 -9.86 -0.17 -12.96
CA LYS A 138 -11.27 0.25 -12.89
C LYS A 138 -12.18 -0.80 -12.24
N GLU A 139 -11.88 -2.09 -12.41
CA GLU A 139 -12.70 -3.22 -11.95
C GLU A 139 -12.51 -3.60 -10.48
N LEU A 140 -11.38 -3.22 -9.86
CA LEU A 140 -10.97 -3.69 -8.53
C LEU A 140 -11.82 -3.14 -7.38
N GLY A 141 -12.29 -1.88 -7.49
CA GLY A 141 -12.90 -1.17 -6.37
C GLY A 141 -11.90 -0.88 -5.24
N ILE A 142 -12.38 -0.34 -4.12
CA ILE A 142 -11.51 0.04 -2.98
C ILE A 142 -10.83 -1.19 -2.36
N PHE A 143 -11.60 -2.22 -2.01
CA PHE A 143 -11.04 -3.44 -1.41
C PHE A 143 -10.00 -4.10 -2.33
N GLY A 144 -10.29 -4.21 -3.63
CA GLY A 144 -9.33 -4.75 -4.59
C GLY A 144 -8.08 -3.89 -4.74
N TRP A 145 -8.19 -2.57 -4.63
CA TRP A 145 -7.05 -1.66 -4.64
C TRP A 145 -6.16 -1.81 -3.40
N HIS A 146 -6.75 -1.92 -2.21
CA HIS A 146 -6.02 -2.22 -0.98
C HIS A 146 -5.32 -3.57 -1.05
N LEU A 147 -6.02 -4.59 -1.55
CA LEU A 147 -5.44 -5.92 -1.74
C LEU A 147 -4.28 -5.88 -2.76
N ARG A 148 -4.40 -5.06 -3.82
CA ARG A 148 -3.32 -4.85 -4.81
C ARG A 148 -2.09 -4.30 -4.14
N TYR A 149 -2.27 -3.27 -3.31
CA TYR A 149 -1.20 -2.66 -2.56
C TYR A 149 -0.53 -3.67 -1.62
N ASP A 150 -1.29 -4.40 -0.82
CA ASP A 150 -0.75 -5.41 0.11
C ASP A 150 0.06 -6.49 -0.64
N VAL A 151 -0.46 -7.01 -1.76
CA VAL A 151 0.24 -8.01 -2.58
C VAL A 151 1.51 -7.45 -3.20
N LEU A 152 1.48 -6.24 -3.77
CA LEU A 152 2.66 -5.62 -4.36
C LEU A 152 3.72 -5.31 -3.30
N ARG A 153 3.33 -4.82 -2.13
CA ARG A 153 4.25 -4.60 -1.01
C ARG A 153 4.87 -5.89 -0.50
N ALA A 154 4.10 -6.97 -0.42
CA ALA A 154 4.63 -8.27 -0.03
C ALA A 154 5.63 -8.80 -1.07
N ARG A 155 5.33 -8.67 -2.38
CA ARG A 155 6.26 -9.04 -3.46
C ARG A 155 7.53 -8.19 -3.43
N GLU A 156 7.41 -6.89 -3.24
CA GLU A 156 8.55 -5.97 -3.10
C GLU A 156 9.42 -6.34 -1.89
N ALA A 157 8.79 -6.62 -0.74
CA ALA A 157 9.50 -7.05 0.46
C ALA A 157 10.22 -8.39 0.28
N ALA A 158 9.62 -9.33 -0.45
CA ALA A 158 10.25 -10.61 -0.78
C ALA A 158 11.37 -10.48 -1.82
N ALA A 159 11.27 -9.54 -2.75
CA ALA A 159 12.28 -9.27 -3.77
C ALA A 159 13.46 -8.44 -3.24
N ARG A 160 13.25 -7.65 -2.18
CA ARG A 160 14.31 -6.82 -1.58
C ARG A 160 15.40 -7.73 -0.98
N PRO A 161 16.68 -7.56 -1.37
CA PRO A 161 17.76 -8.31 -0.76
C PRO A 161 17.89 -7.98 0.74
N PRO A 162 18.47 -8.88 1.54
CA PRO A 162 18.76 -8.57 2.95
C PRO A 162 19.62 -7.32 3.04
N ALA A 163 19.30 -6.42 3.96
CA ALA A 163 20.06 -5.19 4.21
C ALA A 163 21.37 -5.42 4.97
N TYR A 164 21.93 -6.63 4.90
CA TYR A 164 23.15 -7.02 5.58
C TYR A 164 23.99 -7.94 4.69
N GLU A 165 25.29 -7.87 4.89
CA GLU A 165 26.28 -8.78 4.32
C GLU A 165 26.72 -9.76 5.40
N VAL A 166 27.05 -11.00 5.02
CA VAL A 166 27.60 -11.99 5.94
C VAL A 166 29.11 -12.00 5.77
N VAL A 167 29.83 -11.58 6.81
CA VAL A 167 31.29 -11.55 6.85
C VAL A 167 31.76 -12.66 7.80
N LYS A 168 32.77 -13.42 7.38
CA LYS A 168 33.42 -14.43 8.22
C LYS A 168 34.51 -13.77 9.04
N LYS A 169 34.46 -13.94 10.36
CA LYS A 169 35.53 -13.54 11.27
C LYS A 169 36.71 -14.50 11.17
N ASP A 170 37.85 -14.09 11.72
CA ASP A 170 39.06 -14.93 11.82
C ASP A 170 38.79 -16.23 12.59
N ASP A 171 37.84 -16.20 13.54
CA ASP A 171 37.35 -17.35 14.30
C ASP A 171 36.45 -18.31 13.50
N GLY A 172 36.22 -18.05 12.21
CA GLY A 172 35.31 -18.81 11.34
C GLY A 172 33.82 -18.57 11.58
N SER A 173 33.45 -17.71 12.53
CA SER A 173 32.06 -17.36 12.82
C SER A 173 31.49 -16.38 11.79
N GLU A 174 30.24 -16.61 11.36
CA GLU A 174 29.53 -15.76 10.41
C GLU A 174 28.79 -14.62 11.12
N VAL A 175 29.15 -13.38 10.81
CA VAL A 175 28.54 -12.18 11.41
C VAL A 175 27.86 -11.33 10.36
N LYS A 176 26.66 -10.85 10.69
CA LYS A 176 25.86 -9.97 9.83
C LYS A 176 26.34 -8.53 10.00
N VAL A 177 26.81 -7.94 8.93
CA VAL A 177 27.24 -6.53 8.85
C VAL A 177 26.19 -5.76 8.07
N PHE A 178 25.56 -4.77 8.70
CA PHE A 178 24.51 -3.96 8.08
C PHE A 178 25.05 -2.74 7.35
N TYR A 179 26.10 -2.13 7.88
CA TYR A 179 26.68 -0.90 7.34
C TYR A 179 28.20 -0.93 7.51
N ARG A 180 28.90 -0.33 6.55
CA ARG A 180 30.33 0.01 6.64
C ARG A 180 30.43 1.52 6.66
N GLY A 181 31.28 2.06 7.51
CA GLY A 181 31.48 3.49 7.62
C GLY A 181 32.78 3.79 8.36
N GLU A 182 32.96 5.04 8.73
CA GLU A 182 34.09 5.49 9.53
C GLU A 182 33.58 5.96 10.89
N TYR A 183 34.36 5.70 11.94
CA TYR A 183 34.09 6.18 13.29
C TYR A 183 35.42 6.57 13.96
N LEU A 184 35.54 7.82 14.39
CA LEU A 184 36.76 8.41 14.96
C LEU A 184 37.98 8.24 14.04
N GLY A 185 37.77 8.28 12.73
CA GLY A 185 38.81 8.11 11.71
C GLY A 185 39.26 6.66 11.46
N ALA A 186 38.61 5.67 12.10
CA ALA A 186 38.85 4.25 11.83
C ALA A 186 37.68 3.65 11.00
N PRO A 187 37.95 2.78 10.01
CA PRO A 187 36.90 2.08 9.29
C PRO A 187 36.22 1.06 10.21
N ILE A 188 34.89 1.12 10.29
CA ILE A 188 34.08 0.28 11.17
C ILE A 188 33.03 -0.51 10.36
N GLN A 189 32.83 -1.76 10.78
CA GLN A 189 31.75 -2.62 10.32
C GLN A 189 30.68 -2.77 11.40
N LEU A 190 29.46 -2.28 11.12
CA LEU A 190 28.37 -2.32 12.08
C LEU A 190 27.57 -3.62 11.99
N THR A 191 27.52 -4.36 13.10
CA THR A 191 26.68 -5.56 13.26
C THR A 191 25.21 -5.25 13.51
N VAL A 192 24.90 -4.00 13.83
CA VAL A 192 23.57 -3.55 14.23
C VAL A 192 22.92 -2.69 13.16
N GLY A 193 21.60 -2.83 13.03
CA GLY A 193 20.81 -1.96 12.17
C GLY A 193 20.61 -0.54 12.76
N LYS A 194 20.19 0.40 11.91
CA LYS A 194 19.92 1.82 12.26
C LYS A 194 19.11 2.00 13.55
N ARG A 195 18.09 1.15 13.79
CA ARG A 195 17.26 1.22 15.01
C ARG A 195 18.06 1.05 16.30
N LYS A 196 18.94 0.05 16.36
CA LYS A 196 19.77 -0.25 17.54
C LYS A 196 20.85 0.81 17.74
N LEU A 197 21.39 1.34 16.64
CA LEU A 197 22.34 2.45 16.69
C LEU A 197 21.70 3.71 17.30
N LEU A 198 20.48 4.05 16.87
CA LEU A 198 19.70 5.15 17.46
C LEU A 198 19.39 4.92 18.95
N GLU A 199 19.16 3.68 19.36
CA GLU A 199 18.94 3.31 20.76
C GLU A 199 20.18 3.57 21.63
N LYS A 200 21.38 3.36 21.09
CA LYS A 200 22.67 3.69 21.74
C LYS A 200 22.96 5.19 21.76
N LEU A 201 22.60 5.91 20.69
CA LEU A 201 22.77 7.36 20.60
C LEU A 201 21.81 8.12 21.53
N TYR A 202 20.59 7.62 21.73
CA TYR A 202 19.55 8.29 22.51
C TYR A 202 19.96 8.75 23.92
N PRO A 203 20.57 7.92 24.79
CA PRO A 203 20.96 8.37 26.14
C PRO A 203 21.95 9.54 26.10
N ALA A 204 22.94 9.49 25.19
CA ALA A 204 23.91 10.57 25.03
C ALA A 204 23.25 11.87 24.57
N VAL A 205 22.35 11.80 23.59
CA VAL A 205 21.60 12.98 23.13
C VAL A 205 20.68 13.51 24.22
N LYS A 206 20.01 12.62 24.97
CA LYS A 206 19.13 13.00 26.08
C LYS A 206 19.89 13.74 27.18
N LEU A 207 21.10 13.31 27.53
CA LEU A 207 21.94 13.98 28.55
C LEU A 207 22.39 15.38 28.11
N ASN A 208 22.63 15.58 26.82
CA ASN A 208 23.07 16.87 26.28
C ASN A 208 21.92 17.81 25.91
N THR A 209 20.67 17.33 25.90
CA THR A 209 19.50 18.14 25.58
C THR A 209 18.91 18.73 26.86
N VAL A 210 18.64 20.04 26.85
CA VAL A 210 17.95 20.69 27.96
C VAL A 210 16.49 20.22 28.00
N GLY A 211 16.06 19.66 29.13
CA GLY A 211 14.69 19.20 29.38
C GLY A 211 14.44 17.72 29.06
N GLU A 212 13.18 17.30 29.17
CA GLU A 212 12.80 15.90 28.98
C GLU A 212 12.62 15.53 27.49
N LEU A 213 13.67 15.01 26.86
CA LEU A 213 13.59 14.51 25.48
C LEU A 213 12.94 13.12 25.42
N LYS A 214 11.79 13.00 24.73
CA LYS A 214 11.13 11.71 24.46
C LYS A 214 11.74 11.00 23.24
N PHE A 215 11.80 9.67 23.27
CA PHE A 215 12.36 8.87 22.16
C PHE A 215 11.65 9.11 20.81
N GLY A 216 10.34 9.36 20.83
CA GLY A 216 9.59 9.71 19.62
C GLY A 216 10.07 11.02 19.00
N GLN A 217 10.26 12.07 19.80
CA GLN A 217 10.78 13.37 19.34
C GLN A 217 12.22 13.25 18.84
N PHE A 218 13.02 12.41 19.49
CA PHE A 218 14.39 12.10 19.06
C PHE A 218 14.45 11.47 17.66
N ASN A 219 13.54 10.54 17.36
CA ASN A 219 13.56 9.79 16.10
C ASN A 219 13.06 10.58 14.88
N VAL A 220 12.13 11.54 15.05
CA VAL A 220 11.54 12.30 13.94
C VAL A 220 12.58 12.93 13.01
N PRO A 221 13.56 13.74 13.49
CA PRO A 221 14.56 14.35 12.61
C PRO A 221 15.57 13.35 12.03
N ARG A 222 15.71 12.17 12.64
CA ARG A 222 16.70 11.13 12.26
C ARG A 222 16.10 10.05 11.35
N ALA A 223 14.79 10.11 11.09
CA ALA A 223 14.11 9.19 10.20
C ALA A 223 14.68 9.27 8.77
N THR A 224 14.93 10.48 8.26
CA THR A 224 15.45 10.76 6.91
C THR A 224 16.98 10.72 6.81
N LYS A 225 17.70 10.86 7.93
CA LYS A 225 19.17 10.90 7.96
C LYS A 225 19.81 9.60 7.48
N SER A 226 20.95 9.71 6.80
CA SER A 226 21.77 8.55 6.43
C SER A 226 22.40 7.91 7.67
N VAL A 227 22.94 6.70 7.55
CA VAL A 227 23.63 6.06 8.69
C VAL A 227 24.95 6.76 9.00
N GLU A 228 25.64 7.26 7.99
CA GLU A 228 26.86 8.07 8.13
C GLU A 228 26.62 9.34 8.95
N GLU A 229 25.54 10.07 8.66
CA GLU A 229 25.17 11.25 9.45
C GLU A 229 24.92 10.91 10.92
N ILE A 230 24.37 9.72 11.21
CA ILE A 230 24.13 9.28 12.57
C ILE A 230 25.44 8.84 13.24
N LEU A 231 26.37 8.24 12.51
CA LEU A 231 27.71 7.94 13.00
C LEU A 231 28.45 9.23 13.38
N ASN A 232 28.37 10.28 12.56
CA ASN A 232 28.94 11.58 12.87
C ASN A 232 28.32 12.19 14.16
N GLU A 233 27.02 12.00 14.39
CA GLU A 233 26.38 12.38 15.67
C GLU A 233 26.93 11.56 16.85
N CYS A 234 27.16 10.26 16.67
CA CYS A 234 27.77 9.39 17.68
C CYS A 234 29.22 9.80 17.98
N GLU A 235 29.99 10.25 16.99
CA GLU A 235 31.36 10.74 17.17
C GLU A 235 31.38 12.04 17.96
N ALA A 236 30.54 13.01 17.59
CA ALA A 236 30.44 14.30 18.27
C ALA A 236 30.13 14.15 19.77
N LEU A 237 29.33 13.14 20.12
CA LEU A 237 28.94 12.83 21.50
C LEU A 237 29.79 11.73 22.16
N LYS A 238 30.81 11.21 21.47
CA LYS A 238 31.72 10.14 21.94
C LYS A 238 30.98 8.93 22.50
N VAL A 239 29.99 8.43 21.75
CA VAL A 239 29.17 7.28 22.14
C VAL A 239 29.95 5.98 21.94
N ASP A 240 30.08 5.17 22.97
CA ASP A 240 30.76 3.87 22.87
C ASP A 240 30.01 2.89 21.95
N LEU A 241 30.65 2.54 20.82
CA LEU A 241 30.12 1.60 19.83
C LEU A 241 30.77 0.21 19.86
N SER A 242 31.70 -0.07 20.78
CA SER A 242 32.49 -1.31 20.86
C SER A 242 31.68 -2.61 20.78
N GLY A 243 30.50 -2.67 21.43
CA GLY A 243 29.62 -3.85 21.38
C GLY A 243 28.78 -3.98 20.11
N CYS A 244 28.90 -3.05 19.16
CA CYS A 244 28.13 -3.01 17.91
C CYS A 244 28.98 -3.26 16.67
N THR A 245 30.29 -3.39 16.84
CA THR A 245 31.29 -3.45 15.77
C THR A 245 31.91 -4.84 15.67
N VAL A 246 32.36 -5.20 14.46
CA VAL A 246 33.23 -6.36 14.23
C VAL A 246 34.68 -5.94 14.26
#